data_AF-A0AAQ4E2Y6-F1
#
_entry.id   AF-A0AAQ4E2Y6-F1
#
_cell.length_a   1.000
_cell.length_b   1.000
_cell.length_c   1.000
_cell.angle_alpha   90.00
_cell.angle_beta   90.00
_cell.angle_gamma   90.00
#
_symmetry.space_group_name_H-M   'P 1'
#
loop_
_entity.id
_entity.type
_entity.pdbx_description
1 polymer ?
#
loop_
_entity_poly.entity_id
_entity_poly.type
_entity_poly.pdbx_seq_one_letter_code
_entity_poly.pdbx_strand_id
1 'polypeptide(L)'
;MLVNEAVNFVHGSNDRNHVLAFETLQYSRTVFESLCLDVSGARAKEEIDKARRRLAVNYFIFAGVVKAKIVCHPRPKRKTTFDKLGKDVRAHICSYLILADVLDI
;
A
#
# COMPACT_ATOMS: atom_id res chain seq x y z
N MET A 1 3.47 11.93 -15.72
CA MET A 1 4.20 12.01 -14.44
C MET A 1 3.78 10.95 -13.41
N LEU A 2 3.11 9.86 -13.79
CA LEU A 2 2.64 8.83 -12.85
C LEU A 2 3.77 8.06 -12.14
N VAL A 3 4.91 7.84 -12.82
CA VAL A 3 6.07 7.14 -12.24
C VAL A 3 6.71 7.98 -11.13
N ASN A 4 6.86 9.29 -11.32
CA ASN A 4 7.41 10.18 -10.29
C ASN A 4 6.53 10.20 -9.03
N GLU A 5 5.21 10.23 -9.21
CA GLU A 5 4.26 10.17 -8.11
C GLU A 5 4.40 8.87 -7.30
N ALA A 6 4.55 7.73 -8.00
CA ALA A 6 4.82 6.44 -7.37
C ALA A 6 6.16 6.42 -6.62
N VAL A 7 7.21 7.04 -7.18
CA VAL A 7 8.52 7.18 -6.53
C VAL A 7 8.45 8.08 -5.29
N ASN A 8 7.68 9.16 -5.33
CA ASN A 8 7.44 10.02 -4.18
C ASN A 8 6.79 9.26 -3.03
N PHE A 9 5.87 8.33 -3.32
CA PHE A 9 5.39 7.40 -2.31
C PHE A 9 6.54 6.56 -1.77
N VAL A 10 7.35 5.91 -2.62
CA VAL A 10 8.50 5.10 -2.16
C VAL A 10 9.40 5.89 -1.20
N HIS A 11 9.68 7.17 -1.50
CA HIS A 11 10.49 8.07 -0.67
C HIS A 11 9.82 8.53 0.64
N GLY A 12 8.55 8.20 0.86
CA GLY A 12 7.88 8.39 2.15
C GLY A 12 6.66 9.30 2.14
N SER A 13 6.29 9.88 1.00
CA SER A 13 5.05 10.65 0.92
C SER A 13 3.82 9.75 1.14
N ASN A 14 2.83 10.29 1.84
CA ASN A 14 1.51 9.68 2.03
C ASN A 14 0.39 10.45 1.30
N ASP A 15 0.73 11.43 0.45
CA ASP A 15 -0.25 12.09 -0.41
C ASP A 15 -1.05 11.08 -1.23
N ARG A 16 -2.38 11.28 -1.32
CA ARG A 16 -3.29 10.33 -1.97
C ARG A 16 -2.86 10.03 -3.42
N ASN A 17 -2.43 11.05 -4.16
CA ASN A 17 -2.01 10.88 -5.56
C ASN A 17 -0.75 10.00 -5.68
N HIS A 18 0.20 10.17 -4.76
CA HIS A 18 1.40 9.35 -4.68
C HIS A 18 1.05 7.89 -4.35
N VAL A 19 0.14 7.67 -3.40
CA VAL A 19 -0.30 6.31 -3.02
C VAL A 19 -1.02 5.62 -4.19
N LEU A 20 -1.94 6.32 -4.86
CA LEU A 20 -2.67 5.82 -6.03
C LEU A 20 -1.73 5.43 -7.17
N ALA A 21 -0.78 6.30 -7.48
CA ALA A 21 0.22 6.06 -8.50
C ALA A 21 1.07 4.82 -8.17
N PHE A 22 1.47 4.67 -6.90
CA PHE A 22 2.23 3.50 -6.47
C PHE A 22 1.39 2.22 -6.49
N GLU A 23 0.14 2.23 -6.01
CA GLU A 23 -0.75 1.06 -6.08
C GLU A 23 -0.88 0.55 -7.52
N THR A 24 -1.04 1.48 -8.47
CA THR A 24 -1.16 1.18 -9.90
C THR A 24 0.12 0.57 -10.49
N LEU A 25 1.29 1.05 -10.06
CA LEU A 25 2.58 0.72 -10.70
C LEU A 25 3.49 -0.19 -9.87
N GLN A 26 3.08 -0.62 -8.66
CA GLN A 26 3.95 -1.36 -7.73
C GLN A 26 4.52 -2.67 -8.27
N TYR A 27 3.93 -3.24 -9.32
CA TYR A 27 4.42 -4.44 -10.02
C TYR A 27 5.03 -4.13 -11.40
N SER A 28 4.94 -2.88 -11.86
CA SER A 28 5.60 -2.43 -13.09
C SER A 28 7.10 -2.30 -12.88
N ARG A 29 7.86 -2.66 -13.91
CA ARG A 29 9.32 -2.50 -13.94
C ARG A 29 9.74 -1.03 -13.93
N THR A 30 8.87 -0.13 -14.38
CA THR A 30 9.18 1.30 -14.55
C THR A 30 9.51 2.02 -13.25
N VAL A 31 8.87 1.67 -12.13
CA VAL A 31 9.19 2.27 -10.81
C VAL A 31 10.57 1.82 -10.34
N PHE A 32 10.89 0.54 -10.54
CA PHE A 32 12.21 0.00 -10.22
C PHE A 32 13.31 0.65 -11.06
N GLU A 33 13.11 0.77 -12.36
CA GLU A 33 14.05 1.43 -13.27
C GLU A 33 14.27 2.89 -12.90
N SER A 34 13.19 3.62 -12.56
CA SER A 34 13.28 5.01 -12.12
C SER A 34 14.12 5.16 -10.85
N LEU A 35 13.95 4.27 -9.86
CA LEU A 35 14.75 4.30 -8.63
C LEU A 35 16.22 3.93 -8.88
N CYS A 36 16.50 3.07 -9.86
CA CYS A 36 17.87 2.68 -10.21
C CYS A 36 18.69 3.81 -10.85
N LEU A 37 18.07 4.93 -11.23
CA LEU A 37 18.78 6.13 -11.68
C LEU A 37 19.51 6.83 -10.52
N ASP A 38 18.98 6.72 -9.30
CA ASP A 38 19.49 7.43 -8.12
C ASP A 38 20.17 6.51 -7.09
N VAL A 39 19.78 5.23 -7.04
CA VAL A 39 20.30 4.26 -6.06
C VAL A 39 20.66 2.91 -6.70
N SER A 40 21.43 2.08 -6.00
CA SER A 40 21.74 0.73 -6.46
C SER A 40 20.47 -0.13 -6.60
N GLY A 41 20.46 -1.08 -7.52
CA GLY A 41 19.30 -1.96 -7.74
C GLY A 41 18.88 -2.75 -6.49
N ALA A 42 19.84 -3.15 -5.65
CA ALA A 42 19.55 -3.80 -4.37
C ALA A 42 18.78 -2.86 -3.42
N ARG A 43 19.20 -1.58 -3.36
CA ARG A 43 18.54 -0.57 -2.55
C ARG A 43 17.17 -0.21 -3.09
N ALA A 44 17.02 -0.05 -4.41
CA ALA A 44 15.73 0.20 -5.06
C ALA A 44 14.71 -0.90 -4.72
N LYS A 45 15.13 -2.18 -4.77
CA LYS A 45 14.28 -3.32 -4.42
C LYS A 45 13.84 -3.27 -2.96
N GLU A 46 14.77 -2.99 -2.05
CA GLU A 46 14.48 -2.89 -0.62
C GLU A 46 13.45 -1.79 -0.32
N GLU A 47 13.60 -0.62 -0.94
CA GLU A 47 12.70 0.52 -0.75
C GLU A 47 11.31 0.26 -1.35
N ILE A 48 11.21 -0.40 -2.52
CA ILE A 48 9.92 -0.86 -3.07
C ILE A 48 9.24 -1.84 -2.12
N ASP A 49 9.97 -2.82 -1.56
CA ASP A 49 9.39 -3.80 -0.65
C ASP A 49 8.98 -3.18 0.71
N LYS A 50 9.65 -2.11 1.15
CA LYS A 50 9.18 -1.29 2.29
C LYS A 50 7.90 -0.55 1.93
N ALA A 51 7.84 0.09 0.76
CA ALA A 51 6.68 0.82 0.29
C ALA A 51 5.45 -0.10 0.14
N ARG A 52 5.60 -1.29 -0.45
CA ARG A 52 4.53 -2.32 -0.53
C ARG A 52 4.02 -2.72 0.85
N ARG A 53 4.92 -2.95 1.81
CA ARG A 53 4.54 -3.26 3.20
C ARG A 53 3.78 -2.11 3.84
N ARG A 54 4.22 -0.87 3.63
CA ARG A 54 3.55 0.33 4.14
C ARG A 54 2.15 0.50 3.54
N LEU A 55 2.00 0.30 2.23
CA LEU A 55 0.71 0.29 1.54
C LEU A 55 -0.22 -0.77 2.15
N ALA A 56 0.24 -2.02 2.26
CA ALA A 56 -0.57 -3.11 2.79
C ALA A 56 -1.02 -2.89 4.25
N VAL A 57 -0.15 -2.35 5.11
CA VAL A 57 -0.48 -2.10 6.53
C VAL A 57 -1.47 -0.95 6.70
N ASN A 58 -1.42 0.06 5.83
CA ASN A 58 -2.22 1.27 5.94
C ASN A 58 -3.31 1.36 4.86
N TYR A 59 -3.59 0.25 4.16
CA TYR A 59 -4.46 0.22 2.99
C TYR A 59 -5.83 0.85 3.28
N PHE A 60 -6.47 0.47 4.37
CA PHE A 60 -7.78 1.03 4.77
C PHE A 60 -7.73 2.51 5.15
N ILE A 61 -6.58 3.01 5.60
CA ILE A 61 -6.38 4.43 5.88
C ILE A 61 -6.29 5.18 4.56
N PHE A 62 -5.44 4.71 3.64
CA PHE A 62 -5.29 5.30 2.32
C PHE A 62 -6.57 5.22 1.49
N ALA A 63 -7.35 4.16 1.69
CA ALA A 63 -8.67 3.98 1.10
C ALA A 63 -9.75 4.85 1.76
N GLY A 64 -9.45 5.65 2.78
CA GLY A 64 -10.45 6.48 3.46
C GLY A 64 -11.50 5.71 4.28
N VAL A 65 -11.39 4.38 4.39
CA VAL A 65 -12.33 3.52 5.13
C VAL A 65 -12.23 3.75 6.63
N VAL A 66 -11.02 4.03 7.13
CA VAL A 66 -10.76 4.28 8.55
C VAL A 66 -9.82 5.47 8.74
N LYS A 67 -10.01 6.23 9.82
CA LYS A 67 -9.14 7.38 10.16
C LYS A 67 -7.81 6.97 10.81
N ALA A 68 -7.67 5.71 11.23
CA ALA A 68 -6.51 5.19 11.93
C ALA A 68 -6.31 3.70 11.64
N LYS A 69 -5.11 3.19 11.94
CA LYS A 69 -4.75 1.79 11.72
C LYS A 69 -5.77 0.86 12.37
N ILE A 70 -6.24 -0.13 11.62
CA ILE A 70 -7.13 -1.16 12.16
C ILE A 70 -6.35 -1.99 13.18
N VAL A 71 -6.72 -1.84 14.45
CA VAL A 71 -6.22 -2.65 15.55
C VAL A 71 -7.35 -3.57 16.00
N CYS A 72 -7.14 -4.87 15.86
CA CYS A 72 -8.09 -5.85 16.37
C CYS A 72 -7.86 -6.05 17.86
N HIS A 73 -8.80 -5.60 18.69
CA HIS A 73 -8.77 -5.92 20.11
C HIS A 73 -9.05 -7.40 20.34
N PRO A 74 -8.36 -8.05 21.29
CA PRO A 74 -8.63 -9.44 21.65
C PRO A 74 -10.07 -9.55 22.19
N ARG A 75 -11.00 -10.04 21.36
CA ARG A 75 -12.36 -10.37 21.78
C ARG A 75 -12.42 -11.80 22.33
N PRO A 76 -13.32 -12.08 23.29
CA PRO A 76 -13.53 -13.44 23.78
C PRO A 76 -14.06 -14.33 22.64
N LYS A 77 -13.26 -15.36 22.34
CA LYS A 77 -13.51 -16.58 21.55
C LYS A 77 -14.84 -16.58 20.76
N ARG A 78 -14.81 -16.18 19.48
CA ARG A 78 -15.73 -16.61 18.38
C ARG A 78 -15.64 -15.78 17.10
N LYS A 79 -14.86 -14.70 17.05
CA LYS A 79 -14.68 -13.89 15.82
C LYS A 79 -13.24 -13.96 15.33
N THR A 80 -13.07 -14.36 14.07
CA THR A 80 -11.79 -14.18 13.35
C THR A 80 -11.58 -12.70 13.16
N THR A 81 -10.43 -12.20 13.59
CA THR A 81 -10.05 -10.80 13.47
C THR A 81 -9.27 -10.59 12.17
N PHE A 82 -9.33 -9.38 11.60
CA PHE A 82 -8.75 -9.10 10.28
C PHE A 82 -7.24 -9.39 10.21
N ASP A 83 -6.52 -9.13 11.31
CA ASP A 83 -5.10 -9.43 11.48
C ASP A 83 -4.77 -10.94 11.44
N LYS A 84 -5.74 -11.78 11.82
CA LYS A 84 -5.65 -13.25 11.82
C LYS A 84 -6.04 -13.90 10.49
N LEU A 85 -6.52 -13.12 9.53
CA LEU A 85 -6.80 -13.63 8.19
C LEU A 85 -5.49 -13.98 7.46
N GLY A 86 -5.52 -15.07 6.69
CA GLY A 86 -4.43 -15.43 5.78
C GLY A 86 -4.11 -14.28 4.81
N LYS A 87 -2.87 -14.25 4.29
CA LYS A 87 -2.46 -13.21 3.32
C LYS A 87 -3.39 -13.16 2.11
N ASP A 88 -3.77 -14.33 1.59
CA ASP A 88 -4.61 -14.44 0.39
C ASP A 88 -6.02 -13.90 0.63
N VAL A 89 -6.61 -14.21 1.79
CA VAL A 89 -7.95 -13.73 2.16
C VAL A 89 -7.95 -12.21 2.34
N ARG A 90 -6.90 -11.65 2.96
CA ARG A 90 -6.77 -10.19 3.08
C ARG A 90 -6.60 -9.53 1.72
N ALA A 91 -5.75 -10.08 0.85
CA ALA A 91 -5.56 -9.58 -0.50
C ALA A 91 -6.87 -9.61 -1.29
N HIS A 92 -7.65 -10.69 -1.17
CA HIS A 92 -8.96 -10.79 -1.80
C HIS A 92 -9.95 -9.74 -1.27
N ILE A 93 -10.03 -9.52 0.04
CA ILE A 93 -10.87 -8.44 0.60
C ILE A 93 -10.42 -7.06 0.09
N CYS A 94 -9.12 -6.79 0.12
CA CYS A 94 -8.56 -5.52 -0.38
C CYS A 94 -8.77 -5.35 -1.89
N SER A 95 -8.85 -6.43 -2.67
CA SER A 95 -9.10 -6.36 -4.12
C SER A 95 -10.45 -5.77 -4.48
N TYR A 96 -11.42 -5.78 -3.56
CA TYR A 96 -12.72 -5.11 -3.72
C TYR A 96 -12.68 -3.62 -3.37
N LEU A 97 -11.56 -3.12 -2.86
CA LEU A 97 -11.39 -1.77 -2.37
C LEU A 97 -10.31 -1.05 -3.19
N ILE A 98 -10.55 -0.78 -4.46
CA ILE A 98 -9.60 -0.04 -5.29
C ILE A 98 -9.52 1.40 -4.75
N LEU A 99 -8.33 1.93 -4.47
CA LEU A 99 -8.19 3.27 -3.89
C LEU A 99 -8.82 4.36 -4.78
N ALA A 100 -8.77 4.17 -6.10
CA ALA A 100 -9.38 5.08 -7.06
C ALA A 100 -10.93 5.12 -6.95
N ASP A 101 -11.55 4.05 -6.45
CA ASP A 101 -13.01 3.90 -6.38
C ASP A 101 -13.59 4.41 -5.05
N VAL A 102 -12.74 4.72 -4.05
CA VAL A 102 -13.25 5.26 -2.78
C VAL A 102 -13.39 6.77 -2.87
N LEU A 103 -14.65 7.22 -2.93
CA LEU A 103 -15.03 8.63 -2.91
C LEU A 103 -14.42 9.36 -1.71
N ASP A 104 -13.85 10.54 -1.95
CA ASP A 104 -13.44 11.45 -0.88
C ASP A 104 -14.67 11.82 -0.03
N ILE A 105 -14.55 11.66 1.29
CA ILE A 105 -15.52 12.16 2.29
C ILE A 105 -14.95 13.42 2.91
#